data_AF-A0A7I9WK53-F1
#
_entry.id   AF-A0A7I9WK53-F1
#
_cell.length_a   1.000
_cell.length_b   1.000
_cell.length_c   1.000
_cell.angle_alpha   90.00
_cell.angle_beta   90.00
_cell.angle_gamma   90.00
#
_symmetry.space_group_name_H-M   'P 1'
#
loop_
_entity.id
_entity.type
_entity.pdbx_description
1 polymer ?
#
loop_
_entity_poly.entity_id
_entity_poly.type
_entity_poly.pdbx_seq_one_letter_code
_entity_poly.pdbx_strand_id
1 'polypeptide(L)'
;MTVSLTPAEAEAKIQQIQEARAQAVQKLNQISDAQEQMLSANWQGSSATTYRQTSAAQREEFDDIIRSLDHTVEKGSEHLRAVANMDNG
;
A
#
# COMPACT_ATOMS: atom_id res chain seq x y z
N MET A 1 -5.84 2.28 -31.97
CA MET A 1 -5.32 1.33 -30.96
C MET A 1 -6.50 0.89 -30.12
N THR A 2 -7.00 -0.32 -30.34
CA THR A 2 -7.88 -0.98 -29.38
C THR A 2 -6.99 -1.46 -28.25
N VAL A 3 -7.24 -1.01 -27.03
CA VAL A 3 -6.54 -1.49 -25.84
C VAL A 3 -7.13 -2.86 -25.53
N SER A 4 -6.70 -3.89 -26.26
CA SER A 4 -7.16 -5.26 -26.05
C SER A 4 -6.24 -5.96 -25.07
N LEU A 5 -6.78 -6.35 -23.92
CA LEU A 5 -6.04 -7.11 -22.90
C LEU A 5 -6.60 -8.53 -22.85
N THR A 6 -5.75 -9.55 -23.06
CA THR A 6 -6.22 -10.94 -22.89
C THR A 6 -6.51 -11.22 -21.41
N PRO A 7 -7.35 -12.21 -21.08
CA PRO A 7 -7.62 -12.57 -19.68
C PRO A 7 -6.35 -12.96 -18.91
N ALA A 8 -5.40 -13.63 -19.57
CA ALA A 8 -4.12 -14.00 -18.98
C ALA A 8 -3.24 -12.79 -18.68
N GLU A 9 -3.17 -11.81 -19.59
CA GLU A 9 -2.44 -10.56 -19.35
C GLU A 9 -3.08 -9.71 -18.25
N ALA A 10 -4.42 -9.76 -18.13
CA ALA A 10 -5.15 -9.04 -17.09
C ALA A 10 -4.81 -9.61 -15.71
N GLU A 11 -4.86 -10.92 -15.57
CA GLU A 11 -4.53 -11.59 -14.31
C GLU A 11 -3.06 -11.37 -13.93
N ALA A 12 -2.13 -11.41 -14.89
CA ALA A 12 -0.72 -11.10 -14.64
C ALA A 12 -0.52 -9.66 -14.14
N LYS A 13 -1.23 -8.68 -14.70
CA LYS A 13 -1.18 -7.28 -14.24
C LYS A 13 -1.82 -7.12 -12.86
N ILE A 14 -2.92 -7.81 -12.59
CA ILE A 14 -3.57 -7.83 -11.26
C ILE A 14 -2.60 -8.36 -10.22
N GLN A 15 -1.92 -9.48 -10.48
CA GLN A 15 -0.90 -10.03 -9.59
C GLN A 15 0.23 -9.03 -9.32
N GLN A 16 0.77 -8.38 -10.37
CA GLN A 16 1.82 -7.36 -10.20
C GLN A 16 1.37 -6.20 -9.30
N ILE A 17 0.13 -5.73 -9.45
CA ILE A 17 -0.43 -4.64 -8.64
C ILE A 17 -0.60 -5.10 -7.18
N GLN A 18 -1.07 -6.33 -6.96
CA GLN A 18 -1.22 -6.91 -5.62
C GLN A 18 0.13 -7.08 -4.92
N GLU A 19 1.15 -7.56 -5.62
CA GLU A 19 2.52 -7.68 -5.10
C GLU A 19 3.11 -6.32 -4.74
N ALA A 20 2.97 -5.32 -5.61
CA ALA A 20 3.44 -3.96 -5.33
C ALA A 20 2.75 -3.37 -4.08
N ARG A 21 1.44 -3.60 -3.93
CA ARG A 21 0.70 -3.21 -2.72
C ARG A 21 1.22 -3.93 -1.48
N ALA A 22 1.45 -5.25 -1.55
CA ALA A 22 2.00 -6.00 -0.43
C ALA A 22 3.39 -5.47 0.00
N GLN A 23 4.27 -5.15 -0.96
CA GLN A 23 5.57 -4.55 -0.69
C GLN A 23 5.46 -3.16 -0.05
N ALA A 24 4.50 -2.34 -0.49
CA ALA A 24 4.25 -1.03 0.11
C ALA A 24 3.79 -1.15 1.57
N VAL A 25 2.82 -2.02 1.85
CA VAL A 25 2.35 -2.29 3.22
C VAL A 25 3.49 -2.80 4.10
N GLN A 26 4.31 -3.73 3.59
CA GLN A 26 5.46 -4.24 4.32
C GLN A 26 6.44 -3.12 4.71
N LYS A 27 6.73 -2.18 3.79
CA LYS A 27 7.62 -1.04 4.07
C LYS A 27 7.04 -0.09 5.12
N LEU A 28 5.74 0.19 5.06
CA LEU A 28 5.06 1.05 6.04
C LEU A 28 5.13 0.44 7.45
N ASN A 29 4.89 -0.87 7.56
CA ASN A 29 5.04 -1.60 8.82
C ASN A 29 6.48 -1.56 9.34
N GLN A 30 7.47 -1.79 8.46
CA GLN A 30 8.88 -1.68 8.85
C GLN A 30 9.26 -0.29 9.37
N ILE A 31 8.68 0.77 8.82
CA ILE A 31 8.90 2.14 9.32
C ILE A 31 8.28 2.28 10.71
N SER A 32 7.03 1.85 10.90
CA SER A 32 6.36 1.88 12.21
C SER A 32 7.16 1.12 13.28
N ASP A 33 7.65 -0.08 12.95
CA ASP A 33 8.43 -0.91 13.87
C ASP A 33 9.76 -0.22 14.24
N ALA A 34 10.44 0.39 13.26
CA ALA A 34 11.68 1.13 13.51
C ALA A 34 11.44 2.37 14.40
N GLN A 35 10.31 3.06 14.23
CA GLN A 35 9.91 4.20 15.06
C GLN A 35 9.63 3.77 16.51
N GLU A 36 8.91 2.66 16.69
CA GLU A 36 8.65 2.08 18.01
C GLU A 36 9.96 1.64 18.69
N GLN A 37 10.85 0.99 17.95
CA GLN A 37 12.15 0.57 18.48
C GLN A 37 12.96 1.78 18.96
N MET A 38 12.99 2.86 18.18
CA MET A 38 13.68 4.10 18.54
C MET A 38 13.10 4.76 19.80
N LEU A 39 11.78 4.73 19.96
CA LEU A 39 11.09 5.26 21.14
C LEU A 39 11.22 4.37 22.39
N SER A 40 11.38 3.06 22.19
CA SER A 40 11.60 2.09 23.26
C SER A 40 13.04 2.12 23.78
N ALA A 41 13.98 2.60 22.95
CA ALA A 41 15.34 2.87 23.39
C ALA A 41 15.32 3.93 24.49
N ASN A 42 16.39 4.02 25.29
CA ASN A 42 16.51 4.93 26.43
C ASN A 42 16.62 6.43 26.02
N TRP A 43 16.01 6.80 24.90
CA TRP A 43 15.94 8.13 24.32
C TRP A 43 14.89 8.97 25.06
N GLN A 44 15.34 10.06 25.67
CA GLN A 44 14.54 10.92 26.53
C GLN A 44 14.74 12.40 26.18
N GLY A 45 13.87 13.25 26.71
CA GLY A 45 13.90 14.71 26.51
C GLY A 45 12.91 15.20 25.46
N SER A 46 12.90 16.51 25.22
CA SER A 46 11.91 17.18 24.37
C SER A 46 11.89 16.61 22.94
N SER A 47 13.04 16.29 22.35
CA SER A 47 13.12 15.70 21.01
C SER A 47 12.45 14.32 20.93
N ALA A 48 12.59 13.48 21.97
CA ALA A 48 11.92 12.18 22.03
C ALA A 48 10.40 12.35 22.16
N THR A 49 9.95 13.37 22.91
CA THR A 49 8.51 13.72 23.01
C THR A 49 7.94 14.18 21.68
N THR A 50 8.61 15.11 20.98
CA THR A 50 8.20 15.55 19.65
C THR A 50 8.15 14.38 18.67
N TYR A 51 9.19 13.55 18.65
CA TYR A 51 9.24 12.38 17.78
C TYR A 51 8.10 11.38 18.08
N ARG A 52 7.77 11.16 19.36
CA ARG A 52 6.64 10.30 19.75
C ARG A 52 5.32 10.82 19.18
N GLN A 53 5.09 12.13 19.23
CA GLN A 53 3.88 12.74 18.67
C GLN A 53 3.86 12.63 17.15
N THR A 54 4.97 12.92 16.48
CA THR A 54 5.07 12.83 15.02
C THR A 54 4.90 11.40 14.51
N SER A 55 5.56 10.42 15.13
CA SER A 55 5.44 9.00 14.75
C SER A 55 4.03 8.44 15.00
N ALA A 56 3.35 8.87 16.07
CA ALA A 56 1.95 8.51 16.29
C ALA A 56 1.04 9.02 15.15
N ALA A 57 1.19 10.29 14.76
CA ALA A 57 0.45 10.85 13.62
C ALA A 57 0.78 10.13 12.30
N GLN A 58 2.06 9.81 12.07
CA GLN A 58 2.48 9.07 10.88
C GLN A 58 1.89 7.66 10.82
N ARG A 59 1.66 7.00 11.96
CA ARG A 59 1.02 5.69 11.99
C ARG A 59 -0.43 5.75 11.52
N GLU A 60 -1.17 6.77 11.96
CA GLU A 60 -2.54 7.02 11.46
C GLU A 60 -2.53 7.29 9.96
N GLU A 61 -1.58 8.10 9.46
CA GLU A 61 -1.40 8.34 8.02
C GLU A 61 -1.05 7.06 7.25
N PHE A 62 -0.27 6.15 7.82
CA PHE A 62 0.07 4.88 7.18
C PHE A 62 -1.16 3.98 7.03
N ASP A 63 -2.03 3.91 8.05
CA ASP A 63 -3.29 3.18 7.97
C ASP A 63 -4.21 3.76 6.88
N ASP A 64 -4.24 5.09 6.71
CA ASP A 64 -4.95 5.76 5.62
C ASP A 64 -4.39 5.40 4.25
N ILE A 65 -3.07 5.40 4.12
CA ILE A 65 -2.38 5.02 2.88
C ILE A 65 -2.68 3.56 2.53
N ILE A 66 -2.62 2.65 3.50
CA ILE A 66 -2.92 1.23 3.29
C ILE A 66 -4.36 1.07 2.79
N ARG A 67 -5.33 1.73 3.42
CA ARG A 67 -6.74 1.71 2.97
C ARG A 67 -6.91 2.27 1.56
N SER A 68 -6.21 3.35 1.22
CA SER A 68 -6.24 3.93 -0.13
C SER A 68 -5.63 2.97 -1.17
N LEU A 69 -4.53 2.29 -0.82
CA LEU A 69 -3.90 1.28 -1.67
C LEU A 69 -4.87 0.12 -1.91
N ASP A 70 -5.53 -0.39 -0.87
CA ASP A 70 -6.52 -1.47 -0.99
C ASP A 70 -7.64 -1.13 -1.97
N HIS A 71 -8.28 0.01 -1.77
CA HIS A 71 -9.36 0.45 -2.64
C HIS A 71 -8.88 0.71 -4.08
N THR A 72 -7.66 1.21 -4.26
CA THR A 72 -7.07 1.42 -5.60
C THR A 72 -6.80 0.10 -6.31
N VAL A 73 -6.23 -0.88 -5.62
CA VAL A 73 -5.94 -2.21 -6.18
C VAL A 73 -7.24 -2.94 -6.50
N GLU A 74 -8.24 -2.88 -5.64
CA GLU A 74 -9.56 -3.49 -5.86
C GLU A 74 -10.19 -2.93 -7.13
N LYS A 75 -10.37 -1.60 -7.22
CA LYS A 75 -10.96 -0.96 -8.41
C LYS A 75 -10.14 -1.17 -9.68
N GLY A 76 -8.81 -1.10 -9.57
CA GLY A 76 -7.93 -1.36 -10.71
C GLY A 76 -8.08 -2.78 -11.24
N SER A 77 -8.20 -3.76 -10.33
CA SER A 77 -8.38 -5.17 -10.68
C SER A 77 -9.75 -5.44 -11.30
N GLU A 78 -10.82 -4.83 -10.76
CA GLU A 78 -12.16 -4.90 -11.34
C GLU A 78 -12.19 -4.34 -12.78
N HIS A 79 -11.59 -3.16 -13.00
CA HIS A 79 -11.51 -2.57 -14.33
C HIS A 79 -10.71 -3.43 -15.32
N LEU A 80 -9.57 -4.00 -14.89
CA LEU A 80 -8.77 -4.88 -15.74
C LEU A 80 -9.56 -6.13 -16.16
N ARG A 81 -10.33 -6.73 -15.25
CA ARG A 81 -11.22 -7.86 -15.56
C ARG A 81 -12.35 -7.46 -16.49
N ALA A 82 -12.96 -6.29 -16.26
CA ALA A 82 -14.05 -5.80 -17.10
C ALA A 82 -13.59 -5.59 -18.56
N VAL A 83 -12.44 -4.93 -18.76
CA VAL A 83 -11.86 -4.71 -20.10
C VAL A 83 -11.54 -6.05 -20.77
N ALA A 84 -10.85 -6.96 -20.09
CA ALA A 84 -10.51 -8.25 -20.65
C ALA A 84 -11.74 -9.08 -21.05
N ASN A 85 -12.83 -9.00 -20.28
CA ASN A 85 -14.08 -9.69 -20.62
C ASN A 85 -14.83 -9.03 -21.78
N MET A 86 -14.79 -7.69 -21.91
CA MET A 86 -15.43 -6.97 -23.01
C MET A 86 -14.70 -7.16 -24.34
N ASP A 87 -13.37 -7.30 -24.34
CA ASP A 87 -12.57 -7.52 -25.55
C ASP A 87 -12.61 -8.95 -26.08
N ASN A 88 -13.02 -9.92 -25.25
CA ASN A 88 -13.09 -11.35 -25.60
C ASN A 88 -14.54 -11.88 -25.73
N GLY A 89 -15.54 -10.99 -25.70
CA GLY A 89 -16.96 -11.29 -25.86
C GLY A 89 -17.49 -11.07 -27.27
#